data_AF-A0A9E8C7V0-F1
#
_entry.id   AF-A0A9E8C7V0-F1
#
_cell.length_a   1.000
_cell.length_b   1.000
_cell.length_c   1.000
_cell.angle_alpha   90.00
_cell.angle_beta   90.00
_cell.angle_gamma   90.00
#
_symmetry.space_group_name_H-M   'P 1'
#
loop_
_entity.id
_entity.type
_entity.pdbx_description
1 polymer ?
#
loop_
_entity_poly.entity_id
_entity_poly.type
_entity_poly.pdbx_seq_one_letter_code
_entity_poly.pdbx_strand_id
1 'polypeptide(L)'
;MKRRDAFRLAAGVSLVGMAGVGLPTSRAAETMGQKEFLFWLDDRDRSAVRTVAEQILKEIDAGVRDARYLQGVYQRAGGVTHARYSNGTAFSDRILSNRGSLGAVKARAVQGVEGGFRMLPNLPGGEYVIAIYDAVFSGAPDLLYTEQVTLSREPGVASSPWTFVEYYVNSKPFYKY
;
A
#
# COMPACT_ATOMS: atom_id res chain seq x y z
N MET A 1 -13.89 7.18 -57.64
CA MET A 1 -14.44 8.50 -57.25
C MET A 1 -14.86 8.45 -55.78
N LYS A 2 -14.28 9.36 -54.97
CA LYS A 2 -14.72 9.94 -53.68
C LYS A 2 -14.98 9.05 -52.43
N ARG A 3 -14.14 9.32 -51.42
CA ARG A 3 -14.27 9.09 -49.96
C ARG A 3 -15.54 9.72 -49.36
N ARG A 4 -16.03 9.17 -48.24
CA ARG A 4 -16.38 9.95 -47.02
C ARG A 4 -16.62 9.07 -45.80
N ASP A 5 -16.07 9.54 -44.69
CA ASP A 5 -16.07 9.00 -43.33
C ASP A 5 -17.45 8.95 -42.67
N ALA A 6 -17.61 8.06 -41.68
CA ALA A 6 -18.27 8.39 -40.41
C ALA A 6 -18.03 7.29 -39.36
N PHE A 7 -17.03 7.52 -38.52
CA PHE A 7 -16.91 6.96 -37.17
C PHE A 7 -18.13 7.40 -36.34
N ARG A 8 -18.83 6.46 -35.68
CA ARG A 8 -19.67 6.76 -34.50
C ARG A 8 -19.53 5.66 -33.46
N LEU A 9 -19.11 6.11 -32.27
CA LEU A 9 -19.06 5.40 -31.01
C LEU A 9 -20.38 4.68 -30.71
N ALA A 10 -20.30 3.40 -30.36
CA ALA A 10 -21.31 2.70 -29.57
C ALA A 10 -20.65 2.29 -28.25
N ALA A 11 -20.77 3.16 -27.25
CA ALA A 11 -20.57 2.82 -25.86
C ALA A 11 -21.84 2.11 -25.35
N GLY A 12 -21.64 1.03 -24.59
CA GLY A 12 -22.68 0.38 -23.81
C GLY A 12 -22.93 -1.07 -24.21
N VAL A 13 -22.56 -1.99 -23.32
CA VAL A 13 -23.48 -2.89 -22.60
C VAL A 13 -22.68 -3.96 -21.83
N SER A 14 -22.84 -3.88 -20.51
CA SER A 14 -22.96 -4.96 -19.52
C SER A 14 -21.85 -5.99 -19.30
N LEU A 15 -21.08 -5.77 -18.22
CA LEU A 15 -20.62 -6.82 -17.32
C LEU A 15 -21.59 -6.90 -16.13
N VAL A 16 -22.66 -7.68 -16.31
CA VAL A 16 -23.48 -8.20 -15.21
C VAL A 16 -23.05 -9.65 -15.03
N GLY A 17 -22.62 -10.02 -13.82
CA GLY A 17 -22.54 -11.44 -13.42
C GLY A 17 -21.30 -11.86 -12.66
N MET A 18 -21.04 -11.28 -11.49
CA MET A 18 -20.41 -11.97 -10.35
C MET A 18 -20.97 -11.36 -9.05
N ALA A 19 -22.30 -11.43 -8.90
CA ALA A 19 -22.93 -11.27 -7.59
C ALA A 19 -22.85 -12.63 -6.89
N GLY A 20 -22.04 -12.75 -5.84
CA GLY A 20 -21.94 -14.03 -5.15
C GLY A 20 -20.82 -14.22 -4.13
N VAL A 21 -20.40 -13.21 -3.39
CA VAL A 21 -19.90 -13.40 -2.01
C VAL A 21 -20.31 -12.17 -1.21
N GLY A 22 -21.39 -12.30 -0.46
CA GLY A 22 -21.81 -11.28 0.49
C GLY A 22 -20.82 -11.21 1.65
N LEU A 23 -19.80 -10.36 1.51
CA LEU A 23 -19.17 -9.76 2.69
C LEU A 23 -20.11 -8.66 3.18
N PRO A 24 -20.37 -8.54 4.49
CA PRO A 24 -21.18 -7.45 5.01
C PRO A 24 -20.42 -6.16 4.70
N THR A 25 -20.81 -5.47 3.62
CA THR A 25 -20.42 -4.10 3.36
C THR A 25 -21.02 -3.28 4.50
N SER A 26 -20.21 -3.12 5.53
CA SER A 26 -20.22 -2.13 6.60
C SER A 26 -21.25 -1.02 6.45
N ARG A 27 -22.50 -1.28 6.87
CA ARG A 27 -23.43 -0.21 7.29
C ARG A 27 -22.84 0.70 8.36
N ALA A 28 -21.83 0.23 9.09
CA ALA A 28 -21.06 1.02 10.05
C ALA A 28 -20.27 2.17 9.40
N ALA A 29 -19.83 2.03 8.14
CA ALA A 29 -19.02 3.05 7.47
C ALA A 29 -19.84 4.27 6.99
N GLU A 30 -21.17 4.13 6.81
CA GLU A 30 -22.03 5.23 6.34
C GLU A 30 -22.53 6.16 7.46
N THR A 31 -22.40 5.76 8.73
CA THR A 31 -22.90 6.53 9.89
C THR A 31 -21.84 7.21 10.74
N MET A 32 -20.55 6.98 10.47
CA MET A 32 -19.46 7.54 11.28
C MET A 32 -19.03 8.93 10.76
N GLY A 33 -18.82 9.89 11.65
CA GLY A 33 -18.34 11.23 11.26
C GLY A 33 -16.85 11.21 10.89
N GLN A 34 -16.37 12.12 10.03
CA GLN A 34 -14.94 12.19 9.62
C GLN A 34 -13.94 12.19 10.80
N LYS A 35 -14.33 12.71 11.97
CA LYS A 35 -13.54 12.71 13.21
C LYS A 35 -13.34 11.31 13.83
N GLU A 36 -14.21 10.37 13.49
CA GLU A 36 -14.16 8.98 13.95
C GLU A 36 -13.30 8.11 13.02
N PHE A 37 -12.93 8.63 11.85
CA PHE A 37 -12.03 7.97 10.89
C PHE A 37 -10.57 8.36 11.06
N LEU A 38 -10.30 9.56 11.57
CA LEU A 38 -8.94 10.10 11.65
C LEU A 38 -8.50 10.28 13.10
N PHE A 39 -7.19 10.16 13.32
CA PHE A 39 -6.53 10.59 14.54
C PHE A 39 -5.24 11.34 14.18
N TRP A 40 -4.80 12.18 15.11
CA TRP A 40 -3.56 12.95 14.94
C TRP A 40 -2.39 12.12 15.42
N LEU A 41 -1.39 11.96 14.55
CA LEU A 41 -0.08 11.45 14.95
C LEU A 41 0.73 12.59 15.56
N ASP A 42 1.25 12.36 16.77
CA ASP A 42 2.28 13.20 17.36
C ASP A 42 3.64 12.97 16.67
N ASP A 43 4.63 13.83 16.96
CA ASP A 43 5.94 13.76 16.33
C ASP A 43 6.71 12.48 16.68
N ARG A 44 6.46 11.92 17.87
CA ARG A 44 7.07 10.67 18.32
C ARG A 44 6.55 9.50 17.49
N ASP A 45 5.24 9.41 17.30
CA ASP A 45 4.58 8.40 16.47
C ASP A 45 5.02 8.54 15.01
N ARG A 46 5.06 9.77 14.46
CA ARG A 46 5.58 10.00 13.10
C ARG A 46 7.02 9.50 12.94
N SER A 47 7.88 9.78 13.91
CA SER A 47 9.27 9.29 13.89
C SER A 47 9.33 7.77 13.98
N ALA A 48 8.54 7.14 14.86
CA ALA A 48 8.50 5.69 15.01
C ALA A 48 8.02 5.00 13.72
N VAL A 49 6.95 5.51 13.11
CA VAL A 49 6.41 5.04 11.83
C VAL A 49 7.46 5.13 10.74
N ARG A 50 8.16 6.26 10.64
CA ARG A 50 9.24 6.44 9.66
C ARG A 50 10.36 5.43 9.85
N THR A 51 10.83 5.22 11.08
CA THR A 51 11.88 4.25 11.39
C THR A 51 11.47 2.83 10.99
N VAL A 52 10.25 2.42 11.34
CA VAL A 52 9.71 1.09 11.00
C VAL A 52 9.57 0.94 9.49
N ALA A 53 9.00 1.93 8.80
CA ALA A 53 8.83 1.92 7.35
C ALA A 53 10.18 1.85 6.61
N GLU A 54 11.18 2.64 7.02
CA GLU A 54 12.53 2.59 6.43
C GLU A 54 13.21 1.23 6.65
N GLN A 55 13.01 0.60 7.81
CA GLN A 55 13.53 -0.73 8.07
C GLN A 55 12.87 -1.77 7.16
N ILE A 56 11.54 -1.74 7.03
CA ILE A 56 10.81 -2.63 6.13
C ILE A 56 11.24 -2.42 4.68
N LEU A 57 11.41 -1.18 4.23
CA LEU A 57 11.85 -0.89 2.86
C LEU A 57 13.25 -1.45 2.57
N LYS A 58 14.17 -1.39 3.54
CA LYS A 58 15.49 -2.04 3.41
C LYS A 58 15.37 -3.56 3.26
N GLU A 59 14.44 -4.17 4.00
CA GLU A 59 14.18 -5.61 3.91
C GLU A 59 13.47 -6.00 2.61
N ILE A 60 12.60 -5.14 2.08
CA ILE A 60 11.99 -5.31 0.75
C ILE A 60 13.08 -5.22 -0.33
N ASP A 61 13.98 -4.25 -0.24
CA ASP A 61 15.07 -4.08 -1.21
C ASP A 61 16.04 -5.27 -1.21
N ALA A 62 16.37 -5.80 -0.03
CA ALA A 62 17.10 -7.05 0.11
C ALA A 62 16.27 -8.25 -0.41
N GLY A 63 14.97 -8.23 -0.13
CA GLY A 63 13.95 -9.19 -0.52
C GLY A 63 13.83 -9.43 -2.03
N VAL A 64 14.07 -8.39 -2.83
CA VAL A 64 14.13 -8.49 -4.30
C VAL A 64 15.26 -9.42 -4.75
N ARG A 65 16.33 -9.57 -3.95
CA ARG A 65 17.49 -10.43 -4.25
C ARG A 65 17.44 -11.76 -3.50
N ASP A 66 16.92 -11.75 -2.27
CA ASP A 66 16.78 -12.93 -1.42
C ASP A 66 15.45 -12.88 -0.67
N ALA A 67 14.52 -13.76 -1.06
CA ALA A 67 13.17 -13.81 -0.51
C ALA A 67 13.12 -14.08 1.00
N ARG A 68 14.20 -14.54 1.64
CA ARG A 68 14.25 -14.74 3.11
C ARG A 68 14.00 -13.45 3.89
N TYR A 69 14.43 -12.30 3.38
CA TYR A 69 14.18 -11.02 4.04
C TYR A 69 12.68 -10.70 4.09
N LEU A 70 11.93 -11.04 3.03
CA LEU A 70 10.48 -10.90 2.98
C LEU A 70 9.78 -11.85 3.96
N GLN A 71 10.30 -13.09 4.12
CA GLN A 71 9.80 -14.01 5.15
C GLN A 71 9.96 -13.42 6.55
N GLY A 72 11.06 -12.74 6.83
CA GLY A 72 11.28 -12.06 8.11
C GLY A 72 10.27 -10.93 8.37
N VAL A 73 9.91 -10.15 7.34
CA VAL A 73 8.85 -9.13 7.44
C VAL A 73 7.52 -9.79 7.77
N TYR A 74 7.16 -10.85 7.05
CA TYR A 74 5.91 -11.58 7.27
C TYR A 74 5.82 -12.16 8.70
N GLN A 75 6.89 -12.77 9.21
CA GLN A 75 6.92 -13.35 10.56
C GLN A 75 6.69 -12.33 11.67
N ARG A 76 7.13 -11.08 11.48
CA ARG A 76 6.95 -9.98 12.45
C ARG A 76 5.73 -9.12 12.19
N ALA A 77 4.98 -9.40 11.14
CA ALA A 77 3.78 -8.64 10.81
C ALA A 77 2.66 -8.91 11.83
N GLY A 78 1.69 -7.99 11.90
CA GLY A 78 0.53 -8.14 12.76
C GLY A 78 -0.57 -9.01 12.14
N GLY A 79 -1.62 -9.25 12.91
CA GLY A 79 -2.76 -10.08 12.49
C GLY A 79 -3.44 -9.61 11.20
N VAL A 80 -3.38 -8.32 10.88
CA VAL A 80 -3.92 -7.77 9.61
C VAL A 80 -3.21 -8.39 8.39
N THR A 81 -1.88 -8.49 8.43
CA THR A 81 -1.09 -9.09 7.34
C THR A 81 -1.31 -10.60 7.30
N HIS A 82 -1.35 -11.29 8.44
CA HIS A 82 -1.60 -12.73 8.50
C HIS A 82 -3.01 -13.12 8.05
N ALA A 83 -4.00 -12.25 8.25
CA ALA A 83 -5.34 -12.46 7.71
C ALA A 83 -5.40 -12.27 6.18
N ARG A 84 -4.55 -11.40 5.62
CA ARG A 84 -4.52 -11.08 4.19
C ARG A 84 -3.72 -12.07 3.36
N TYR A 85 -2.62 -12.59 3.90
CA TYR A 85 -1.73 -13.51 3.21
C TYR A 85 -1.70 -14.84 3.95
N SER A 86 -2.10 -15.92 3.27
CA SER A 86 -2.23 -17.25 3.87
C SER A 86 -0.93 -17.83 4.41
N ASN A 87 0.21 -17.37 3.89
CA ASN A 87 1.55 -17.76 4.31
C ASN A 87 2.58 -16.74 3.80
N GLY A 88 3.82 -16.89 4.27
CA GLY A 88 4.91 -16.00 3.89
C GLY A 88 5.31 -16.08 2.41
N THR A 89 5.02 -17.18 1.70
CA THR A 89 5.25 -17.26 0.25
C THR A 89 4.28 -16.36 -0.50
N ALA A 90 2.98 -16.46 -0.23
CA ALA A 90 1.96 -15.59 -0.85
C ALA A 90 2.22 -14.10 -0.56
N PHE A 91 2.72 -13.80 0.64
CA PHE A 91 3.20 -12.46 0.99
C PHE A 91 4.37 -12.03 0.11
N SER A 92 5.43 -12.84 0.02
CA SER A 92 6.62 -12.51 -0.77
C SER A 92 6.28 -12.33 -2.25
N ASP A 93 5.46 -13.21 -2.81
CA ASP A 93 5.02 -13.15 -4.21
C ASP A 93 4.28 -11.83 -4.49
N ARG A 94 3.44 -11.37 -3.56
CA ARG A 94 2.76 -10.07 -3.68
C ARG A 94 3.74 -8.89 -3.68
N ILE A 95 4.74 -8.90 -2.80
CA ILE A 95 5.75 -7.84 -2.77
C ILE A 95 6.56 -7.85 -4.08
N LEU A 96 7.01 -9.04 -4.51
CA LEU A 96 7.80 -9.22 -5.72
C LEU A 96 7.00 -8.89 -6.99
N SER A 97 5.69 -9.13 -7.02
CA SER A 97 4.85 -8.73 -8.16
C SER A 97 4.82 -7.22 -8.36
N ASN A 98 4.87 -6.45 -7.26
CA ASN A 98 4.88 -4.99 -7.31
C ASN A 98 6.29 -4.43 -7.54
N ARG A 99 7.32 -5.08 -6.97
CA ARG A 99 8.66 -4.50 -6.79
C ARG A 99 9.78 -5.15 -7.58
N GLY A 100 9.63 -6.43 -7.91
CA GLY A 100 10.73 -7.30 -8.37
C GLY A 100 11.37 -6.81 -9.67
N SER A 101 10.55 -6.45 -10.66
CA SER A 101 11.02 -5.99 -11.98
C SER A 101 11.73 -4.64 -11.96
N LEU A 102 11.54 -3.83 -10.90
CA LEU A 102 12.14 -2.51 -10.79
C LEU A 102 13.65 -2.56 -10.46
N GLY A 103 14.15 -3.69 -9.93
CA GLY A 103 15.59 -3.87 -9.65
C GLY A 103 16.09 -3.17 -8.38
N ALA A 104 17.34 -2.71 -8.35
CA ALA A 104 17.91 -2.10 -7.15
C ALA A 104 17.43 -0.64 -6.97
N VAL A 105 17.29 -0.18 -5.73
CA VAL A 105 17.05 1.25 -5.45
C VAL A 105 18.31 2.05 -5.76
N LYS A 106 18.15 3.18 -6.46
CA LYS A 106 19.22 4.15 -6.71
C LYS A 106 19.13 5.34 -5.77
N ALA A 107 17.93 5.85 -5.56
CA ALA A 107 17.67 6.95 -4.64
C ALA A 107 16.29 6.76 -4.01
N ARG A 108 16.15 7.16 -2.74
CA ARG A 108 14.89 7.21 -2.02
C ARG A 108 14.85 8.45 -1.15
N ALA A 109 13.77 9.22 -1.23
CA ALA A 109 13.53 10.41 -0.42
C ALA A 109 12.18 10.27 0.30
N VAL A 110 12.14 10.64 1.57
CA VAL A 110 10.86 10.67 2.31
C VAL A 110 9.99 11.83 1.80
N GLN A 111 8.73 11.53 1.50
CA GLN A 111 7.72 12.57 1.22
C GLN A 111 6.98 12.95 2.50
N GLY A 112 6.64 11.95 3.33
CA GLY A 112 6.02 12.18 4.62
C GLY A 112 5.37 10.94 5.20
N VAL A 113 4.72 11.13 6.34
CA VAL A 113 3.81 10.16 6.96
C VAL A 113 2.42 10.76 6.90
N GLU A 114 1.56 10.15 6.08
CA GLU A 114 0.17 10.52 5.90
C GLU A 114 -0.71 9.86 6.95
N GLY A 115 -1.48 10.72 7.65
CA GLY A 115 -2.65 10.37 8.44
C GLY A 115 -2.43 9.45 9.64
N GLY A 116 -3.29 9.57 10.64
CA GLY A 116 -3.67 8.46 11.49
C GLY A 116 -5.10 8.07 11.10
N PHE A 117 -5.33 6.84 10.67
CA PHE A 117 -6.64 6.33 10.31
C PHE A 117 -7.10 5.33 11.36
N ARG A 118 -8.29 5.51 11.95
CA ARG A 118 -8.90 4.55 12.88
C ARG A 118 -9.52 3.34 12.15
N MET A 119 -9.64 3.45 10.83
CA MET A 119 -10.01 2.37 9.94
C MET A 119 -9.58 2.67 8.52
N LEU A 120 -9.28 1.62 7.77
CA LEU A 120 -9.11 1.65 6.32
C LEU A 120 -10.16 0.73 5.68
N PRO A 121 -10.73 1.09 4.52
CA PRO A 121 -11.72 0.24 3.85
C PRO A 121 -11.20 -1.19 3.63
N ASN A 122 -12.04 -2.18 3.92
CA ASN A 122 -11.74 -3.62 3.80
C ASN A 122 -10.61 -4.14 4.72
N LEU A 123 -10.21 -3.36 5.73
CA LEU A 123 -9.29 -3.81 6.77
C LEU A 123 -10.03 -3.89 8.13
N PRO A 124 -9.60 -4.78 9.04
CA PRO A 124 -10.19 -4.86 10.38
C PRO A 124 -10.04 -3.53 11.14
N GLY A 125 -10.78 -3.36 12.24
CA GLY A 125 -10.60 -2.19 13.10
C GLY A 125 -9.16 -2.11 13.63
N GLY A 126 -8.55 -0.92 13.60
CA GLY A 126 -7.17 -0.71 14.01
C GLY A 126 -6.68 0.70 13.72
N GLU A 127 -5.55 1.09 14.28
CA GLU A 127 -4.90 2.34 13.92
C GLU A 127 -3.93 2.11 12.76
N TYR A 128 -4.12 2.83 11.66
CA TYR A 128 -3.33 2.72 10.45
C TYR A 128 -2.64 4.03 10.11
N VAL A 129 -1.49 3.92 9.46
CA VAL A 129 -0.67 5.04 9.01
C VAL A 129 0.00 4.67 7.69
N ILE A 130 0.27 5.66 6.85
CA ILE A 130 0.91 5.43 5.55
C ILE A 130 2.18 6.27 5.47
N ALA A 131 3.33 5.61 5.37
CA ALA A 131 4.61 6.27 5.09
C ALA A 131 4.85 6.30 3.58
N ILE A 132 5.18 7.47 3.04
CA ILE A 132 5.31 7.71 1.60
C ILE A 132 6.73 8.16 1.26
N TYR A 133 7.28 7.56 0.22
CA TYR A 133 8.61 7.84 -0.29
C TYR A 133 8.57 8.00 -1.81
N ASP A 134 9.47 8.84 -2.29
CA ASP A 134 9.81 8.93 -3.69
C ASP A 134 11.06 8.11 -3.95
N ALA A 135 11.04 7.26 -4.97
CA ALA A 135 12.13 6.35 -5.28
C ALA A 135 12.43 6.30 -6.78
N VAL A 136 13.71 6.09 -7.08
CA VAL A 136 14.22 5.79 -8.41
C VAL A 136 14.89 4.43 -8.36
N PHE A 137 14.57 3.55 -9.32
CA PHE A 137 15.08 2.19 -9.37
C PHE A 137 15.94 1.94 -10.61
N SER A 138 16.87 0.99 -10.53
CA SER A 138 17.82 0.71 -11.60
C SER A 138 17.18 0.13 -12.86
N GLY A 139 16.06 -0.59 -12.73
CA GLY A 139 15.32 -1.16 -13.86
C GLY A 139 14.45 -0.13 -14.59
N ALA A 140 14.28 1.07 -14.02
CA ALA A 140 13.54 2.17 -14.61
C ALA A 140 14.13 3.52 -14.13
N PRO A 141 15.37 3.85 -14.54
CA PRO A 141 16.13 4.98 -13.98
C PRO A 141 15.55 6.36 -14.33
N ASP A 142 14.79 6.44 -15.42
CA ASP A 142 14.18 7.69 -15.90
C ASP A 142 12.79 7.96 -15.31
N LEU A 143 12.32 7.08 -14.41
CA LEU A 143 11.01 7.18 -13.78
C LEU A 143 11.11 7.36 -12.27
N LEU A 144 10.33 8.31 -11.75
CA LEU A 144 10.07 8.51 -10.34
C LEU A 144 8.87 7.67 -9.93
N TYR A 145 9.04 6.90 -8.87
CA TYR A 145 7.99 6.08 -8.28
C TYR A 145 7.61 6.61 -6.91
N THR A 146 6.35 6.42 -6.55
CA THR A 146 5.89 6.54 -5.17
C THR A 146 5.87 5.15 -4.54
N GLU A 147 6.61 4.97 -3.47
CA GLU A 147 6.51 3.83 -2.56
C GLU A 147 5.62 4.23 -1.37
N GLN A 148 4.68 3.35 -1.02
CA GLN A 148 3.82 3.49 0.15
C GLN A 148 3.96 2.26 1.03
N VAL A 149 4.20 2.49 2.33
CA VAL A 149 4.19 1.45 3.35
C VAL A 149 3.04 1.75 4.31
N THR A 150 2.04 0.87 4.32
CA THR A 150 0.94 0.93 5.28
C THR A 150 1.32 0.12 6.51
N LEU A 151 1.22 0.74 7.68
CA LEU A 151 1.43 0.08 8.97
C LEU A 151 0.16 0.12 9.80
N SER A 152 0.04 -0.84 10.72
CA SER A 152 -1.04 -0.88 11.72
C SER A 152 -0.51 -1.10 13.13
N ARG A 153 -1.26 -0.63 14.11
CA ARG A 153 -1.10 -1.02 15.52
C ARG A 153 -2.46 -1.24 16.18
N GLU A 154 -2.43 -1.84 17.37
CA GLU A 154 -3.61 -2.00 18.21
C GLU A 154 -4.18 -0.63 18.59
N PRO A 155 -5.49 -0.39 18.40
CA PRO A 155 -6.09 0.92 18.65
C PRO A 155 -6.04 1.30 20.13
N GLY A 156 -5.70 2.56 20.42
CA GLY A 156 -5.69 3.07 21.80
C GLY A 156 -4.57 2.54 22.71
N VAL A 157 -3.67 1.71 22.19
CA VAL A 157 -2.51 1.18 22.94
C VAL A 157 -1.24 1.84 22.44
N ALA A 158 -0.82 2.95 23.07
CA ALA A 158 0.35 3.73 22.65
C ALA A 158 1.67 2.94 22.64
N SER A 159 1.77 1.85 23.41
CA SER A 159 2.93 0.95 23.42
C SER A 159 2.89 -0.12 22.33
N SER A 160 1.78 -0.24 21.59
CA SER A 160 1.64 -1.24 20.54
C SER A 160 2.58 -0.91 19.37
N PRO A 161 3.43 -1.86 18.94
CA PRO A 161 4.37 -1.61 17.85
C PRO A 161 3.62 -1.43 16.52
N TRP A 162 4.14 -0.53 15.68
CA TRP A 162 3.72 -0.45 14.28
C TRP A 162 4.20 -1.70 13.54
N THR A 163 3.26 -2.38 12.88
CA THR A 163 3.51 -3.61 12.13
C THR A 163 3.11 -3.44 10.68
N PHE A 164 3.76 -4.17 9.78
CA PHE A 164 3.47 -4.14 8.36
C PHE A 164 2.01 -4.53 8.08
N VAL A 165 1.39 -3.85 7.12
CA VAL A 165 0.09 -4.22 6.51
C VAL A 165 0.25 -4.44 5.02
N GLU A 166 0.77 -3.42 4.33
CA GLU A 166 0.85 -3.46 2.88
C GLU A 166 1.95 -2.55 2.31
N TYR A 167 2.45 -2.94 1.14
CA TYR A 167 3.40 -2.19 0.34
C TYR A 167 2.86 -2.01 -1.07
N TYR A 168 2.89 -0.77 -1.54
CA TYR A 168 2.57 -0.41 -2.90
C TYR A 168 3.70 0.41 -3.50
N VAL A 169 3.94 0.20 -4.80
CA VAL A 169 4.82 1.05 -5.58
C VAL A 169 4.17 1.30 -6.94
N ASN A 170 4.15 2.56 -7.36
CA ASN A 170 3.59 2.95 -8.64
C ASN A 170 4.36 4.13 -9.22
N SER A 171 4.45 4.23 -10.55
CA SER A 171 5.08 5.38 -11.21
C SER A 171 4.27 6.64 -10.92
N LYS A 172 4.92 7.74 -10.52
CA LYS A 172 4.26 9.05 -10.54
C LYS A 172 4.01 9.43 -12.00
N PRO A 173 2.80 9.89 -12.37
CA PRO A 173 2.63 10.51 -13.67
C PRO A 173 3.51 11.78 -13.69
N PHE A 174 4.55 11.80 -14.54
CA PHE A 174 5.24 13.04 -14.85
C PHE A 174 4.32 13.87 -15.75
N TYR A 175 3.72 14.92 -15.20
CA TYR A 175 3.40 16.07 -16.04
C TYR A 175 4.74 16.69 -16.42
N LYS A 176 5.28 16.35 -17.59
CA LYS A 176 6.32 17.17 -18.23
C LYS A 176 5.65 18.51 -18.54
N TYR A 177 5.90 19.53 -17.74
CA TYR A 177 5.65 20.92 -18.12
C TYR A 177 6.80 21.43 -18.96
#